data_AF-A0A6G0QEF1-F1
#
_entry.id   AF-A0A6G0QEF1-F1
#
_cell.length_a   1.000
_cell.length_b   1.000
_cell.length_c   1.000
_cell.angle_alpha   90.00
_cell.angle_beta   90.00
_cell.angle_gamma   90.00
#
_symmetry.space_group_name_H-M   'P 1'
#
loop_
_entity.id
_entity.type
_entity.pdbx_description
1 polymer ?
#
loop_
_entity_poly.entity_id
_entity_poly.type
_entity_poly.pdbx_seq_one_letter_code
_entity_poly.pdbx_strand_id
1 'polypeptide(L)'
;MAPMTKLLRKSVEWEWTEAQQTAFEYVKEVLTTKPLLIYPDFRLPFRVVTDASITGLGACLMQDQGHGWQPVAFASKVNSETEAKYGITELECLAMVWSIKLFRPYLYGRKFTIVTDHSALK
;
A
#
# COMPACT_ATOMS: atom_id res chain seq x y z
N MET A 1 -10.09 -2.47 -4.70
CA MET A 1 -10.32 -2.51 -3.23
C MET A 1 -11.45 -1.59 -2.74
N ALA A 2 -11.61 -0.38 -3.27
CA ALA A 2 -12.64 0.58 -2.84
C ALA A 2 -14.10 0.04 -2.75
N PRO A 3 -14.64 -0.69 -3.75
CA PRO A 3 -16.03 -1.16 -3.69
C PRO A 3 -16.26 -2.22 -2.61
N MET A 4 -15.27 -3.05 -2.30
CA MET A 4 -15.35 -4.06 -1.23
C MET A 4 -15.23 -3.43 0.16
N THR A 5 -14.29 -2.49 0.34
CA THR A 5 -14.09 -1.80 1.64
C THR A 5 -15.27 -0.90 2.02
N LYS A 6 -16.05 -0.42 1.04
CA LYS A 6 -17.30 0.31 1.28
C LYS A 6 -18.34 -0.53 2.05
N LEU A 7 -18.41 -1.84 1.80
CA LEU A 7 -19.34 -2.74 2.48
C LEU A 7 -19.03 -2.95 3.98
N LEU A 8 -17.84 -2.54 4.45
CA LEU A 8 -17.45 -2.64 5.86
C LEU A 8 -17.89 -1.43 6.70
N ARG A 9 -18.54 -0.43 6.10
CA ARG A 9 -18.99 0.78 6.80
C ARG A 9 -20.32 0.52 7.51
N LYS A 10 -20.45 1.01 8.76
CA LYS A 10 -21.61 0.77 9.64
C LYS A 10 -22.97 1.18 9.05
N SER A 11 -23.00 2.16 8.15
CA SER A 11 -24.21 2.74 7.57
C SER A 11 -24.47 2.29 6.13
N VAL A 12 -23.78 1.27 5.66
CA VAL A 12 -23.93 0.74 4.29
C VAL A 12 -24.64 -0.60 4.38
N GLU A 13 -25.76 -0.72 3.66
CA GLU A 13 -26.44 -1.99 3.49
C GLU A 13 -25.50 -2.96 2.75
N TRP A 14 -25.40 -4.19 3.26
CA TRP A 14 -24.52 -5.17 2.67
C TRP A 14 -25.16 -5.71 1.40
N GLU A 15 -24.69 -5.23 0.25
CA GLU A 15 -25.13 -5.68 -1.06
C GLU A 15 -23.92 -5.98 -1.94
N TRP A 16 -23.77 -7.24 -2.35
CA TRP A 16 -22.68 -7.67 -3.23
C TRP A 16 -23.12 -7.56 -4.69
N THR A 17 -22.66 -6.51 -5.36
CA THR A 17 -22.98 -6.24 -6.77
C THR A 17 -21.83 -6.65 -7.70
N GLU A 18 -22.03 -6.47 -9.00
CA GLU A 18 -21.01 -6.70 -10.02
C GLU A 18 -19.71 -5.93 -9.74
N ALA A 19 -19.81 -4.69 -9.24
CA ALA A 19 -18.62 -3.89 -8.92
C ALA A 19 -17.73 -4.52 -7.83
N GLN A 20 -18.34 -5.20 -6.84
CA GLN A 20 -17.57 -5.95 -5.84
C GLN A 20 -17.02 -7.25 -6.41
N GLN A 21 -17.80 -7.95 -7.24
CA GLN A 21 -17.38 -9.19 -7.88
C GLN A 21 -16.17 -8.97 -8.79
N THR A 22 -16.23 -7.98 -9.69
CA THR A 22 -15.12 -7.62 -10.58
C THR A 22 -13.88 -7.21 -9.78
N ALA A 23 -14.05 -6.42 -8.72
CA ALA A 23 -12.93 -6.03 -7.87
C ALA A 23 -12.30 -7.23 -7.14
N PHE A 24 -13.10 -8.21 -6.72
CA PHE A 24 -12.62 -9.42 -6.06
C PHE A 24 -11.86 -10.33 -7.03
N GLU A 25 -12.40 -10.55 -8.23
CA GLU A 25 -11.75 -11.35 -9.27
C GLU A 25 -10.44 -10.72 -9.73
N TYR A 26 -10.41 -9.40 -9.94
CA TYR A 26 -9.19 -8.68 -10.28
C TYR A 26 -8.10 -8.84 -9.20
N VAL A 27 -8.47 -8.74 -7.92
CA VAL A 27 -7.51 -8.93 -6.82
C VAL A 27 -6.98 -10.36 -6.81
N LYS A 28 -7.84 -11.37 -7.04
CA LYS A 28 -7.39 -12.76 -7.15
C LYS A 28 -6.39 -12.91 -8.29
N GLU A 29 -6.71 -12.42 -9.48
CA GLU A 29 -5.85 -12.51 -10.65
C GLU A 29 -4.48 -11.89 -10.38
N VAL A 30 -4.44 -10.66 -9.87
CA VAL A 30 -3.21 -9.94 -9.52
C VAL A 30 -2.40 -10.69 -8.47
N LEU A 31 -3.04 -11.27 -7.44
CA LEU A 31 -2.35 -12.04 -6.41
C LEU A 31 -1.83 -13.40 -6.90
N THR A 32 -2.47 -14.00 -7.90
CA THR A 32 -2.05 -15.29 -8.49
C THR A 32 -1.05 -15.17 -9.63
N THR A 33 -0.85 -13.95 -10.16
CA THR A 33 0.07 -13.69 -11.27
C THR A 33 1.41 -13.18 -10.72
N LYS A 34 2.53 -13.68 -11.25
CA LYS A 34 3.88 -13.21 -10.88
C LYS A 34 3.96 -11.68 -11.05
N PRO A 35 4.64 -10.93 -10.15
CA PRO A 35 5.72 -11.36 -9.26
C PRO A 35 5.25 -11.98 -7.94
N LEU A 36 5.76 -13.18 -7.65
CA LEU A 36 5.60 -13.82 -6.34
C LEU A 36 6.34 -12.99 -5.29
N LEU A 37 5.68 -12.74 -4.17
CA LEU A 37 6.32 -12.10 -3.01
C LEU A 37 7.55 -12.91 -2.59
N ILE A 38 8.65 -12.21 -2.31
CA ILE A 38 9.86 -12.84 -1.77
C ILE A 38 9.81 -12.88 -0.25
N TYR A 39 10.41 -13.92 0.34
CA TYR A 39 10.62 -13.97 1.78
C TYR A 39 11.63 -12.89 2.20
N PRO A 40 11.39 -12.16 3.30
CA PRO A 40 12.30 -11.12 3.75
C PRO A 40 13.59 -11.72 4.34
N ASP A 41 14.74 -11.17 3.96
CA ASP A 41 16.02 -11.37 4.65
C ASP A 41 16.32 -10.17 5.55
N PHE A 42 16.20 -10.34 6.86
CA PHE A 42 16.39 -9.25 7.83
C PHE A 42 17.83 -8.75 7.96
N ARG A 43 18.79 -9.38 7.28
CA ARG A 43 20.20 -8.91 7.20
C ARG A 43 20.41 -7.86 6.12
N LEU A 44 19.48 -7.75 5.17
CA LEU A 44 19.54 -6.83 4.05
C LEU A 44 18.64 -5.60 4.29
N PRO A 45 18.98 -4.44 3.73
CA PRO A 45 18.17 -3.23 3.88
C PRO A 45 16.82 -3.38 3.17
N PHE A 46 15.80 -2.75 3.75
CA PHE A 46 14.48 -2.65 3.11
C PHE A 46 14.34 -1.34 2.33
N ARG A 47 13.48 -1.36 1.32
CA ARG A 47 12.99 -0.17 0.63
C ARG A 47 11.47 -0.12 0.77
N VAL A 48 10.93 1.03 1.14
CA VAL A 48 9.49 1.30 1.11
C VAL A 48 9.23 2.26 -0.04
N VAL A 49 8.39 1.84 -0.99
CA VAL A 49 7.89 2.71 -2.05
C VAL A 49 6.47 3.10 -1.68
N THR A 50 6.15 4.39 -1.68
CA THR A 50 4.83 4.92 -1.38
C THR A 50 4.28 5.71 -2.55
N ASP A 51 2.96 5.70 -2.66
CA ASP A 51 2.19 6.47 -3.63
C ASP A 51 0.89 6.92 -2.96
N ALA A 52 0.44 8.15 -3.23
CA ALA A 52 -0.79 8.68 -2.70
C ALA A 52 -1.70 9.25 -3.79
N SER A 53 -2.98 8.93 -3.67
CA SER A 53 -4.04 9.51 -4.49
C SER A 53 -5.14 10.06 -3.60
N ILE A 54 -6.01 10.88 -4.19
CA ILE A 54 -7.22 11.39 -3.52
C ILE A 54 -8.08 10.21 -2.99
N THR A 55 -8.11 9.10 -3.73
CA THR A 55 -8.92 7.92 -3.41
C THR A 55 -8.30 7.05 -2.32
N GLY A 56 -6.98 6.98 -2.24
CA GLY A 56 -6.29 6.06 -1.33
C GLY A 56 -4.77 6.13 -1.40
N LEU A 57 -4.15 5.44 -0.46
CA LEU A 57 -2.70 5.34 -0.29
C LEU A 57 -2.25 3.94 -0.72
N GLY A 58 -1.11 3.88 -1.40
CA GLY A 58 -0.41 2.68 -1.78
C GLY A 58 0.97 2.61 -1.13
N ALA A 59 1.41 1.40 -0.78
CA ALA A 59 2.78 1.17 -0.36
C ALA A 59 3.26 -0.23 -0.77
N CYS A 60 4.55 -0.33 -1.10
CA CYS A 60 5.23 -1.58 -1.39
C CYS A 60 6.51 -1.67 -0.56
N LEU A 61 6.61 -2.72 0.25
CA LEU A 61 7.85 -3.11 0.91
C LEU A 61 8.64 -3.97 -0.06
N MET A 62 9.85 -3.53 -0.39
CA MET A 62 10.73 -4.18 -1.36
C MET A 62 12.08 -4.49 -0.73
N GLN A 63 12.74 -5.50 -1.29
CA GLN A 63 14.10 -5.85 -0.94
C GLN A 63 14.86 -6.34 -2.18
N ASP A 64 16.15 -6.03 -2.25
CA ASP A 64 17.04 -6.57 -3.26
C ASP A 64 17.90 -7.69 -2.65
N GLN A 65 17.69 -8.91 -3.12
CA GLN A 65 18.44 -10.12 -2.70
C GLN A 65 19.46 -10.57 -3.75
N GLY A 66 19.90 -9.67 -4.64
CA GLY A 66 20.81 -9.95 -5.75
C GLY A 66 20.13 -10.17 -7.10
N HIS A 67 18.82 -9.93 -7.16
CA HIS A 67 17.99 -10.08 -8.37
C HIS A 67 17.22 -8.80 -8.71
N GLY A 68 17.65 -7.66 -8.15
CA GLY A 68 16.95 -6.38 -8.25
C GLY A 68 15.84 -6.25 -7.19
N TRP A 69 15.15 -5.12 -7.20
CA TRP A 69 14.10 -4.81 -6.23
C TRP A 69 12.87 -5.70 -6.44
N GLN A 70 12.61 -6.58 -5.47
CA GLN A 70 11.49 -7.50 -5.49
C GLN A 70 10.52 -7.20 -4.32
N PRO A 71 9.21 -7.38 -4.51
CA PRO A 71 8.22 -7.09 -3.48
C PRO A 71 8.24 -8.15 -2.38
N VAL A 72 8.33 -7.69 -1.13
CA VAL A 72 8.15 -8.50 0.09
C VAL A 72 6.68 -8.44 0.54
N ALA A 73 6.07 -7.26 0.47
CA ALA A 73 4.67 -7.06 0.83
C ALA A 73 4.07 -5.84 0.12
N PHE A 74 2.80 -5.95 -0.25
CA PHE A 74 2.00 -4.82 -0.75
C PHE A 74 0.99 -4.39 0.30
N ALA A 75 0.71 -3.09 0.34
CA ALA A 75 -0.31 -2.52 1.17
C ALA A 75 -1.07 -1.44 0.42
N SER A 76 -2.38 -1.37 0.65
CA SER A 76 -3.20 -0.26 0.18
C SER A 76 -4.26 0.08 1.22
N LYS A 77 -4.65 1.35 1.28
CA LYS A 77 -5.70 1.86 2.16
C LYS A 77 -6.55 2.86 1.38
N VAL A 78 -7.87 2.79 1.54
CA VAL A 78 -8.80 3.81 1.03
C VAL A 78 -8.84 4.97 2.01
N ASN A 79 -8.77 6.20 1.49
CA ASN A 79 -8.81 7.40 2.33
C ASN A 79 -10.19 7.55 3.00
N SER A 80 -10.19 8.04 4.23
CA SER A 80 -11.40 8.57 4.87
C SER A 80 -11.85 9.87 4.19
N GLU A 81 -13.09 10.29 4.45
CA GLU A 81 -13.62 11.56 3.90
C GLU A 81 -12.83 12.79 4.34
N THR A 82 -12.18 12.73 5.51
CA THR A 82 -11.30 13.78 5.99
C THR A 82 -9.97 13.76 5.27
N GLU A 83 -9.35 12.57 5.16
CA GLU A 83 -8.05 12.41 4.48
C GLU A 83 -8.15 12.76 2.99
N ALA A 84 -9.26 12.43 2.32
CA ALA A 84 -9.48 12.74 0.91
C ALA A 84 -9.55 14.25 0.60
N LYS A 85 -9.68 15.11 1.62
CA LYS A 85 -9.68 16.58 1.48
C LYS A 85 -8.29 17.20 1.63
N TYR A 86 -7.29 16.41 2.01
CA TYR A 86 -5.91 16.89 2.14
C TYR A 86 -5.30 17.23 0.78
N GLY A 87 -4.35 18.17 0.78
CA GLY A 87 -3.55 18.46 -0.41
C GLY A 87 -2.67 17.27 -0.78
N ILE A 88 -2.25 17.19 -2.05
CA ILE A 88 -1.44 16.06 -2.54
C ILE A 88 -0.15 15.86 -1.70
N THR A 89 0.50 16.94 -1.29
CA THR A 89 1.70 16.89 -0.44
C THR A 89 1.43 16.29 0.95
N GLU A 90 0.26 16.60 1.53
CA GLU A 90 -0.15 16.05 2.82
C GLU A 90 -0.53 14.57 2.70
N LEU A 91 -1.17 14.18 1.60
CA LEU A 91 -1.49 12.79 1.28
C LEU A 91 -0.23 11.94 1.10
N GLU A 92 0.79 12.46 0.42
CA GLU A 92 2.09 11.80 0.27
C GLU A 92 2.80 11.61 1.63
N CYS A 93 2.83 12.65 2.46
CA CYS A 93 3.35 12.53 3.82
C CYS A 93 2.56 11.51 4.66
N LEU A 94 1.23 11.50 4.52
CA LEU A 94 0.37 10.52 5.16
C LEU A 94 0.68 9.10 4.68
N ALA A 95 0.91 8.87 3.38
CA ALA A 95 1.31 7.59 2.84
C ALA A 95 2.64 7.10 3.42
N MET A 96 3.62 7.99 3.57
CA MET A 96 4.90 7.68 4.23
C MET A 96 4.71 7.26 5.68
N VAL A 97 4.03 8.09 6.49
CA VAL A 97 3.84 7.79 7.92
C VAL A 97 3.00 6.52 8.12
N TRP A 98 1.94 6.35 7.33
CA TRP A 98 1.08 5.17 7.38
C TRP A 98 1.84 3.89 7.02
N SER A 99 2.61 3.91 5.92
CA SER A 99 3.37 2.73 5.47
C SER A 99 4.47 2.33 6.45
N ILE A 100 5.18 3.29 7.05
CA ILE A 100 6.20 3.03 8.08
C ILE A 100 5.55 2.39 9.31
N LYS A 101 4.39 2.90 9.75
CA LYS A 101 3.65 2.32 10.88
C LYS A 101 3.18 0.90 10.57
N LEU A 102 2.68 0.67 9.36
CA LEU A 102 2.19 -0.63 8.93
C LEU A 102 3.33 -1.66 8.84
N PHE A 103 4.45 -1.29 8.22
CA PHE A 103 5.63 -2.15 8.06
C PHE A 103 6.58 -2.11 9.26
N ARG A 104 6.17 -1.54 10.40
CA ARG A 104 6.96 -1.50 11.64
C ARG A 104 7.57 -2.86 12.03
N PRO A 105 6.88 -4.02 11.90
CA PRO A 105 7.49 -5.33 12.19
C PRO A 105 8.75 -5.63 11.36
N TYR A 106 8.84 -5.08 10.14
CA TYR A 106 10.00 -5.25 9.26
C TYR A 106 11.07 -4.17 9.48
N LEU A 107 10.64 -2.92 9.71
CA LEU A 107 11.52 -1.75 9.66
C LEU A 107 12.12 -1.37 11.03
N TYR A 108 11.48 -1.75 12.14
CA TYR A 108 11.90 -1.29 13.46
C TYR A 108 13.33 -1.74 13.78
N GLY A 109 14.17 -0.78 14.22
CA GLY A 109 15.57 -1.01 14.56
C GLY A 109 16.51 -1.23 13.37
N ARG A 110 16.07 -0.98 12.13
CA ARG A 110 16.84 -1.23 10.91
C ARG A 110 16.94 0.01 10.03
N LYS A 111 17.99 0.07 9.21
CA LYS A 111 18.11 1.08 8.15
C LYS A 111 17.24 0.67 6.97
N PHE A 112 16.46 1.61 6.45
CA PHE A 112 15.65 1.43 5.26
C PHE A 112 15.62 2.72 4.44
N THR A 113 15.24 2.61 3.18
CA THR A 113 15.06 3.76 2.27
C THR A 113 13.59 3.92 1.95
N ILE A 114 13.08 5.14 2.05
CA ILE A 114 11.74 5.47 1.56
C ILE A 114 11.85 6.16 0.19
N VAL A 115 10.96 5.80 -0.73
CA VAL A 115 10.88 6.34 -2.09
C VAL A 115 9.45 6.81 -2.31
N THR A 116 9.28 8.10 -2.59
CA THR A 116 8.04 8.73 -3.03
C THR A 116 8.34 9.45 -4.35
N ASP A 117 7.35 9.54 -5.24
CA ASP A 117 7.44 10.26 -6.51
C ASP A 117 7.25 11.78 -6.34
N HIS A 118 6.88 12.25 -5.14
CA HIS A 118 6.66 13.67 -4.87
C HIS A 118 7.95 14.42 -4.56
N SER A 119 8.45 15.17 -5.54
CA SER A 119 9.69 15.96 -5.42
C SER A 119 9.68 17.01 -4.31
N ALA A 120 8.51 17.40 -3.80
CA ALA A 120 8.40 18.36 -2.69
C ALA A 120 8.75 17.76 -1.31
N LEU A 121 8.88 16.44 -1.20
CA LEU A 121 9.24 15.73 0.05
C LEU A 121 10.66 15.15 0.02
N LYS A 122 11.47 15.54 -0.98
CA LYS A 122 12.89 15.17 -1.09
C LYS A 122 13.78 16.02 -0.20
#